data_AF-A0A1B7N6M0-F1
#
_entry.id   AF-A0A1B7N6M0-F1
#
_cell.length_a   1.000
_cell.length_b   1.000
_cell.length_c   1.000
_cell.angle_alpha   90.00
_cell.angle_beta   90.00
_cell.angle_gamma   90.00
#
_symmetry.space_group_name_H-M   'P 1'
#
loop_
_entity.id
_entity.type
_entity.pdbx_description
1 polymer ?
#
loop_
_entity_poly.entity_id
_entity_poly.type
_entity_poly.pdbx_seq_one_letter_code
_entity_poly.pdbx_strand_id
1 'polypeptide(L)'
;MVDAKDTQMDDEVEIVGESSTHRAGPTLCQMCNSDLENLTAIQRQQHYDVHFNSSSSKQPSNSSKKPAIPKHLFKPLRFQKKIQKSSDDFWYPAQSRPAPNNHSPGLITLLKHALKKSHAKGYTHRAVLCLEAATYIGNEAFDRGWGCGYRNFLMACAALMSQQIQNIYFALLDDPFPPGVRNLQRWLEAAWKEGYDLEGAKDLKNRLVGTSVWIGTGELYTAFTFRGVPSQLIDFELSTSERGVQVMIDWIVDYFSPPSSIKQSTVTDVLRGASPVITTGKMPLILQYDGHSQTIIGYEVAKNGDKNLLIFDPSKHPKSSMRRAAIAGPSSFVWEQSRTNRVLQTVKHPTSNGLSSMRKRPSSPSDSGQNKRCKSSESDDEVIIVDGSDERHKNGQRTSVSSGQLQTFTFDPTDVVNFFRLNVTKLKRKQDYQILYFLMTDPWSVEERSKRKVVTSIRGC
;
A
#
# COMPACT_ATOMS: atom_id res chain seq x y z
N MET A 1 27.68 36.61 -56.40
CA MET A 1 27.81 37.43 -57.63
C MET A 1 27.10 36.69 -58.76
N VAL A 2 25.96 37.16 -59.28
CA VAL A 2 25.05 38.18 -58.74
C VAL A 2 23.61 37.74 -59.04
N ASP A 3 22.79 37.89 -58.00
CA ASP A 3 21.34 38.13 -57.88
C ASP A 3 20.63 38.81 -59.08
N ALA A 4 19.29 38.82 -59.25
CA ALA A 4 18.15 38.08 -58.67
C ALA A 4 16.84 38.55 -59.40
N LYS A 5 15.67 38.44 -58.74
CA LYS A 5 14.32 38.99 -59.07
C LYS A 5 13.52 38.18 -60.10
N ASP A 6 12.36 37.61 -59.72
CA ASP A 6 11.05 38.20 -59.35
C ASP A 6 10.18 38.51 -60.58
N THR A 7 8.97 37.95 -60.63
CA THR A 7 7.68 38.69 -60.62
C THR A 7 6.53 37.66 -60.56
N GLN A 8 5.44 37.99 -59.87
CA GLN A 8 4.21 37.21 -59.74
C GLN A 8 3.04 38.03 -60.30
N MET A 9 2.12 37.40 -61.04
CA MET A 9 0.76 37.90 -61.30
C MET A 9 -0.21 36.72 -61.43
N ASP A 10 -1.46 36.98 -61.07
CA ASP A 10 -2.54 36.00 -60.88
C ASP A 10 -3.51 35.98 -62.08
N ASP A 11 -4.50 35.08 -62.08
CA ASP A 11 -5.75 35.25 -62.84
C ASP A 11 -6.92 34.44 -62.24
N GLU A 12 -8.15 34.95 -62.39
CA GLU A 12 -9.37 34.56 -61.67
C GLU A 12 -10.61 34.47 -62.59
N VAL A 13 -11.71 33.74 -62.31
CA VAL A 13 -12.07 32.63 -61.39
C VAL A 13 -13.44 32.12 -61.89
N GLU A 14 -13.79 30.82 -61.73
CA GLU A 14 -15.23 30.47 -61.65
C GLU A 14 -15.57 29.16 -60.91
N ILE A 15 -16.67 29.20 -60.14
CA ILE A 15 -17.34 28.05 -59.54
C ILE A 15 -18.84 28.17 -59.87
N VAL A 16 -19.37 27.24 -60.63
CA VAL A 16 -20.83 27.10 -60.86
C VAL A 16 -21.36 25.96 -59.99
N GLY A 17 -22.34 26.27 -59.14
CA GLY A 17 -22.98 25.29 -58.26
C GLY A 17 -24.47 25.14 -58.59
N GLU A 18 -24.93 23.92 -58.82
CA GLU A 18 -26.36 23.60 -58.91
C GLU A 18 -26.89 23.03 -57.60
N SER A 19 -28.06 23.50 -57.18
CA SER A 19 -28.73 23.08 -55.94
C SER A 19 -29.72 21.94 -56.18
N SER A 20 -29.55 20.80 -55.52
CA SER A 20 -30.59 19.77 -55.41
C SER A 20 -31.17 19.73 -54.00
N THR A 21 -32.49 19.90 -53.89
CA THR A 21 -33.17 20.25 -52.63
C THR A 21 -33.64 19.03 -51.84
N HIS A 22 -32.79 18.54 -50.93
CA HIS A 22 -33.27 17.75 -49.80
C HIS A 22 -33.55 18.65 -48.59
N ARG A 23 -34.75 18.57 -48.03
CA ARG A 23 -35.05 19.16 -46.71
C ARG A 23 -34.28 18.37 -45.66
N ALA A 24 -33.16 18.93 -45.20
CA ALA A 24 -32.47 18.42 -44.03
C ALA A 24 -33.42 18.47 -42.82
N GLY A 25 -33.38 17.44 -41.97
CA GLY A 25 -33.91 17.56 -40.61
C GLY A 25 -32.99 18.46 -39.76
N PRO A 26 -33.36 18.72 -38.48
CA PRO A 26 -32.49 19.46 -37.57
C PRO A 26 -31.10 18.85 -37.57
N THR A 27 -30.08 19.69 -37.76
CA THR A 27 -28.71 19.22 -38.07
C THR A 27 -28.00 18.83 -36.78
N LEU A 28 -28.49 17.76 -36.13
CA LEU A 28 -28.00 17.28 -34.85
C LEU A 28 -26.60 16.65 -34.98
N CYS A 29 -25.67 17.07 -34.12
CA CYS A 29 -24.37 16.44 -33.99
C CYS A 29 -24.52 14.99 -33.51
N GLN A 30 -24.14 14.01 -34.32
CA GLN A 30 -24.30 12.59 -33.97
C GLN A 30 -23.46 12.11 -32.76
N MET A 31 -22.54 12.94 -32.24
CA MET A 31 -21.69 12.61 -31.08
C MET A 31 -22.16 13.21 -29.75
N CYS A 32 -23.00 14.26 -29.76
CA CYS A 32 -23.52 14.89 -28.53
C CYS A 32 -24.99 15.33 -28.61
N ASN A 33 -25.66 15.06 -29.73
CA ASN A 33 -27.06 15.39 -30.02
C ASN A 33 -27.43 16.88 -29.84
N SER A 34 -26.45 17.78 -29.99
CA SER A 34 -26.65 19.23 -30.03
C SER A 34 -27.07 19.68 -31.43
N ASP A 35 -27.99 20.65 -31.52
CA ASP A 35 -28.41 21.23 -32.79
C ASP A 35 -27.34 22.14 -33.39
N LEU A 36 -27.07 21.95 -34.68
CA LEU A 36 -26.11 22.71 -35.48
C LEU A 36 -26.76 23.42 -36.69
N GLU A 37 -28.09 23.41 -36.81
CA GLU A 37 -28.82 23.95 -37.98
C GLU A 37 -28.45 25.42 -38.27
N ASN A 38 -28.33 26.23 -37.22
CA ASN A 38 -27.98 27.65 -37.28
C ASN A 38 -26.47 27.95 -37.31
N LEU A 39 -25.59 26.95 -37.42
CA LEU A 39 -24.14 27.16 -37.51
C LEU A 39 -23.66 27.22 -38.96
N THR A 40 -22.69 28.09 -39.25
CA THR A 40 -21.98 28.09 -40.55
C THR A 40 -21.17 26.81 -40.75
N ALA A 41 -20.76 26.49 -41.99
CA ALA A 41 -19.94 25.32 -42.27
C ALA A 41 -18.63 25.30 -41.48
N ILE A 42 -17.96 26.45 -41.30
CA ILE A 42 -16.74 26.59 -40.51
C ILE A 42 -17.01 26.36 -39.01
N GLN A 43 -18.10 26.89 -38.46
CA GLN A 43 -18.49 26.65 -37.06
C GLN A 43 -18.93 25.21 -36.81
N ARG A 44 -19.58 24.55 -37.79
CA ARG A 44 -19.85 23.11 -37.74
C ARG A 44 -18.57 22.30 -37.78
N GLN A 45 -17.61 22.66 -38.65
CA GLN A 45 -16.30 22.01 -38.66
C GLN A 45 -15.61 22.19 -37.31
N GLN A 46 -15.56 23.40 -36.75
CA GLN A 46 -15.00 23.64 -35.41
C GLN A 46 -15.71 22.86 -34.29
N HIS A 47 -17.05 22.71 -34.35
CA HIS A 47 -17.79 21.86 -33.42
C HIS A 47 -17.41 20.38 -33.58
N TYR A 48 -17.33 19.88 -34.82
CA TYR A 48 -16.84 18.53 -35.09
C TYR A 48 -15.37 18.37 -34.72
N ASP A 49 -14.53 19.38 -34.87
CA ASP A 49 -13.12 19.39 -34.46
C ASP A 49 -12.98 19.34 -32.93
N VAL A 50 -13.93 19.87 -32.15
CA VAL A 50 -13.96 19.63 -30.69
C VAL A 50 -14.21 18.14 -30.40
N HIS A 51 -15.10 17.48 -31.14
CA HIS A 51 -15.34 16.03 -31.00
C HIS A 51 -14.20 15.19 -31.56
N PHE A 52 -13.59 15.56 -32.68
CA PHE A 52 -12.49 14.83 -33.29
C PHE A 52 -11.17 15.07 -32.54
N ASN A 53 -10.87 16.27 -32.04
CA ASN A 53 -9.71 16.47 -31.15
C ASN A 53 -9.88 15.84 -29.77
N SER A 54 -11.11 15.48 -29.36
CA SER A 54 -11.37 14.67 -28.16
C SER A 54 -11.50 13.15 -28.43
N SER A 55 -11.76 12.70 -29.66
CA SER A 55 -11.88 11.27 -30.03
C SER A 55 -10.75 10.70 -30.90
N SER A 56 -9.91 11.53 -31.53
CA SER A 56 -8.76 11.13 -32.37
C SER A 56 -7.40 11.22 -31.68
N SER A 57 -7.36 11.07 -30.35
CA SER A 57 -6.17 10.49 -29.72
C SER A 57 -6.47 9.03 -29.36
N LYS A 58 -5.65 8.12 -29.90
CA LYS A 58 -5.76 6.67 -29.63
C LYS A 58 -5.77 6.45 -28.12
N GLN A 59 -6.77 5.72 -27.61
CA GLN A 59 -6.89 5.29 -26.21
C GLN A 59 -5.50 5.00 -25.62
N PRO A 60 -4.94 5.87 -24.76
CA PRO A 60 -3.68 5.56 -24.12
C PRO A 60 -3.95 4.43 -23.14
N SER A 61 -3.33 3.27 -23.37
CA SER A 61 -3.09 2.30 -22.30
C SER A 61 -2.61 3.09 -21.09
N ASN A 62 -3.32 3.04 -19.95
CA ASN A 62 -3.24 4.09 -18.93
C ASN A 62 -1.89 4.08 -18.18
N SER A 63 -0.88 4.61 -18.86
CA SER A 63 0.50 4.78 -18.44
C SER A 63 0.71 6.26 -18.25
N SER A 64 0.75 6.70 -16.99
CA SER A 64 1.20 8.03 -16.61
C SER A 64 2.46 8.37 -17.40
N LYS A 65 2.46 9.48 -18.15
CA LYS A 65 3.64 9.90 -18.93
C LYS A 65 4.81 10.03 -17.97
N LYS A 66 5.76 9.08 -18.03
CA LYS A 66 6.87 9.00 -17.08
C LYS A 66 7.63 10.34 -17.10
N PRO A 67 7.89 10.97 -15.93
CA PRO A 67 8.65 12.22 -15.89
C PRO A 67 9.98 12.04 -16.63
N ALA A 68 10.28 12.92 -17.60
CA ALA A 68 11.56 12.86 -18.30
C ALA A 68 12.67 13.27 -17.32
N ILE A 69 13.69 12.42 -17.12
CA ILE A 69 14.80 12.73 -16.22
C ILE A 69 15.63 13.88 -16.83
N PRO A 70 15.81 15.01 -16.14
CA PRO A 70 16.69 16.09 -16.59
C PRO A 70 18.13 15.59 -16.78
N LYS A 71 18.72 15.88 -17.95
CA LYS A 71 20.08 15.44 -18.32
C LYS A 71 21.19 15.87 -17.33
N HIS A 72 20.94 16.88 -16.51
CA HIS A 72 21.87 17.34 -15.47
C HIS A 72 21.81 16.49 -14.18
N LEU A 73 20.69 15.81 -13.90
CA LEU A 73 20.57 14.90 -12.75
C LEU A 73 21.14 13.52 -13.07
N PHE A 74 21.16 13.10 -14.34
CA PHE A 74 21.47 11.72 -14.71
C PHE A 74 22.27 11.59 -16.02
N LYS A 75 23.45 10.98 -15.92
CA LYS A 75 24.17 10.42 -17.08
C LYS A 75 23.67 8.97 -17.29
N PRO A 76 23.24 8.56 -18.49
CA PRO A 76 22.72 7.22 -18.73
C PRO A 76 23.72 6.12 -18.37
N LEU A 77 23.36 5.24 -17.44
CA LEU A 77 24.19 4.10 -17.02
C LEU A 77 24.31 3.09 -18.17
N ARG A 78 25.54 2.83 -18.64
CA ARG A 78 25.83 1.87 -19.72
C ARG A 78 25.74 0.41 -19.24
N PHE A 79 24.54 -0.04 -18.88
CA PHE A 79 24.29 -1.46 -18.64
C PHE A 79 24.49 -2.26 -19.93
N GLN A 80 25.33 -3.31 -19.88
CA GLN A 80 25.53 -4.20 -21.03
C GLN A 80 24.23 -4.93 -21.38
N LYS A 81 23.91 -4.96 -22.68
CA LYS A 81 22.57 -5.26 -23.21
C LYS A 81 22.09 -6.72 -23.10
N LYS A 82 22.77 -7.58 -22.33
CA LYS A 82 22.39 -8.97 -22.05
C LYS A 82 21.91 -9.11 -20.60
N ILE A 83 20.60 -8.92 -20.38
CA ILE A 83 19.97 -9.06 -19.07
C ILE A 83 18.79 -10.03 -19.17
N GLN A 84 18.83 -11.12 -18.41
CA GLN A 84 17.63 -11.95 -18.17
C GLN A 84 16.58 -11.13 -17.43
N LYS A 85 15.37 -11.11 -17.97
CA LYS A 85 14.18 -10.49 -17.37
C LYS A 85 13.93 -11.16 -16.02
N SER A 86 14.07 -10.40 -14.93
CA SER A 86 13.76 -10.87 -13.57
C SER A 86 12.26 -11.15 -13.44
N SER A 87 11.90 -12.22 -12.74
CA SER A 87 10.51 -12.59 -12.42
C SER A 87 9.86 -11.67 -11.37
N ASP A 88 10.64 -10.78 -10.78
CA ASP A 88 10.25 -9.84 -9.72
C ASP A 88 9.70 -8.55 -10.36
N ASP A 89 8.38 -8.53 -10.58
CA ASP A 89 7.65 -7.53 -11.35
C ASP A 89 6.98 -6.49 -10.43
N PHE A 90 7.71 -5.40 -10.16
CA PHE A 90 7.37 -4.41 -9.14
C PHE A 90 6.05 -3.65 -9.37
N TRP A 91 5.26 -3.54 -8.31
CA TRP A 91 3.93 -2.93 -8.31
C TRP A 91 3.83 -1.75 -7.35
N TYR A 92 3.13 -0.69 -7.77
CA TYR A 92 2.79 0.47 -6.95
C TYR A 92 1.32 0.89 -7.19
N PRO A 93 0.64 1.53 -6.20
CA PRO A 93 -0.78 1.90 -6.25
C PRO A 93 -1.33 2.55 -7.53
N ALA A 94 -0.55 3.35 -8.24
CA ALA A 94 -0.96 4.02 -9.47
C ALA A 94 -0.84 3.15 -10.75
N GLN A 95 -0.53 1.86 -10.65
CA GLN A 95 -0.59 0.92 -11.78
C GLN A 95 -2.02 0.41 -12.00
N SER A 96 -2.44 0.29 -13.26
CA SER A 96 -3.77 -0.22 -13.65
C SER A 96 -3.94 -1.73 -13.47
N ARG A 97 -2.85 -2.50 -13.36
CA ARG A 97 -2.90 -3.96 -13.12
C ARG A 97 -3.18 -4.27 -11.63
N PRO A 98 -3.86 -5.38 -11.31
CA PRO A 98 -4.14 -5.74 -9.92
C PRO A 98 -2.86 -6.00 -9.11
N ALA A 99 -2.91 -5.70 -7.81
CA ALA A 99 -1.79 -5.88 -6.90
C ALA A 99 -1.37 -7.37 -6.76
N PRO A 100 -0.08 -7.73 -6.93
CA PRO A 100 0.43 -9.09 -6.72
C PRO A 100 0.16 -9.61 -5.30
N ASN A 101 0.14 -10.93 -5.11
CA ASN A 101 -0.33 -11.58 -3.88
C ASN A 101 0.39 -11.14 -2.59
N ASN A 102 1.69 -10.83 -2.67
CA ASN A 102 2.49 -10.31 -1.56
C ASN A 102 2.31 -8.80 -1.30
N HIS A 103 1.77 -8.05 -2.27
CA HIS A 103 1.45 -6.63 -2.14
C HIS A 103 0.04 -6.46 -1.52
N SER A 104 -0.10 -5.57 -0.55
CA SER A 104 -1.37 -5.26 0.12
C SER A 104 -1.56 -3.73 0.26
N PRO A 105 -2.06 -3.05 -0.79
CA PRO A 105 -2.44 -1.64 -0.70
C PRO A 105 -3.67 -1.45 0.20
N GLY A 106 -3.93 -0.21 0.63
CA GLY A 106 -5.10 0.15 1.45
C GLY A 106 -5.04 -0.27 2.93
N LEU A 107 -3.99 -0.98 3.37
CA LEU A 107 -3.85 -1.37 4.77
C LEU A 107 -3.75 -0.16 5.71
N ILE A 108 -3.17 0.96 5.26
CA ILE A 108 -3.16 2.22 6.03
C ILE A 108 -4.59 2.69 6.30
N THR A 109 -5.48 2.63 5.31
CA THR A 109 -6.89 3.04 5.44
C THR A 109 -7.68 2.09 6.35
N LEU A 110 -7.45 0.78 6.25
CA LEU A 110 -8.04 -0.22 7.16
C LEU A 110 -7.58 0.01 8.61
N LEU A 111 -6.27 0.23 8.83
CA LEU A 111 -5.68 0.55 10.13
C LEU A 111 -6.23 1.89 10.68
N LYS A 112 -6.33 2.93 9.85
CA LYS A 112 -6.93 4.23 10.18
C LYS A 112 -8.37 4.09 10.67
N HIS A 113 -9.15 3.20 10.07
CA HIS A 113 -10.52 2.91 10.53
C HIS A 113 -10.54 2.07 11.82
N ALA A 114 -9.62 1.10 11.97
CA ALA A 114 -9.46 0.33 13.20
C ALA A 114 -9.06 1.22 14.40
N LEU A 115 -8.09 2.12 14.21
CA LEU A 115 -7.65 3.09 15.22
C LEU A 115 -8.78 4.04 15.62
N LYS A 116 -9.64 4.49 14.68
CA LYS A 116 -10.84 5.29 15.03
C LYS A 116 -11.80 4.52 15.93
N LYS A 117 -11.95 3.20 15.74
CA LYS A 117 -12.74 2.35 16.65
C LYS A 117 -12.01 2.06 17.96
N SER A 118 -10.68 1.91 17.95
CA SER A 118 -9.84 1.80 19.15
C SER A 118 -9.94 3.04 20.04
N HIS A 119 -9.99 4.22 19.43
CA HIS A 119 -10.26 5.49 20.10
C HIS A 119 -11.68 5.56 20.67
N ALA A 120 -12.70 5.19 19.90
CA ALA A 120 -14.08 5.12 20.39
C ALA A 120 -14.30 4.09 21.52
N LYS A 121 -13.50 3.01 21.58
CA LYS A 121 -13.43 2.07 22.72
C LYS A 121 -12.57 2.60 23.90
N GLY A 122 -11.92 3.75 23.76
CA GLY A 122 -11.09 4.37 24.80
C GLY A 122 -9.69 3.76 24.98
N TYR A 123 -9.16 3.01 24.01
CA TYR A 123 -7.80 2.43 24.10
C TYR A 123 -6.73 3.33 23.47
N THR A 124 -7.01 3.93 22.31
CA THR A 124 -6.10 4.84 21.60
C THR A 124 -6.50 6.29 21.85
N HIS A 125 -5.64 7.09 22.48
CA HIS A 125 -5.89 8.52 22.65
C HIS A 125 -5.76 9.28 21.32
N ARG A 126 -4.64 9.11 20.61
CA ARG A 126 -4.37 9.72 19.31
C ARG A 126 -3.56 8.77 18.41
N ALA A 127 -3.68 8.85 17.09
CA ALA A 127 -2.77 8.16 16.18
C ALA A 127 -2.45 8.99 14.93
N VAL A 128 -1.22 8.84 14.43
CA VAL A 128 -0.69 9.57 13.28
C VAL A 128 0.02 8.58 12.37
N LEU A 129 -0.45 8.49 11.13
CA LEU A 129 0.05 7.57 10.12
C LEU A 129 0.78 8.34 9.00
N CYS A 130 1.64 7.63 8.27
CA CYS A 130 2.32 8.12 7.07
C CYS A 130 1.36 8.32 5.88
N LEU A 131 1.93 8.47 4.68
CA LEU A 131 1.22 8.50 3.40
C LEU A 131 0.16 7.38 3.29
N GLU A 132 -1.09 7.75 3.01
CA GLU A 132 -2.23 6.82 2.85
C GLU A 132 -1.97 5.72 1.80
N ALA A 133 -1.19 6.04 0.75
CA ALA A 133 -0.82 5.13 -0.33
C ALA A 133 0.32 4.14 0.02
N ALA A 134 0.93 4.24 1.21
CA ALA A 134 2.00 3.32 1.61
C ALA A 134 1.51 1.86 1.57
N THR A 135 2.19 1.04 0.76
CA THR A 135 1.77 -0.32 0.43
C THR A 135 2.63 -1.33 1.16
N TYR A 136 2.01 -2.28 1.84
CA TYR A 136 2.70 -3.42 2.42
C TYR A 136 3.19 -4.36 1.31
N ILE A 137 4.44 -4.82 1.39
CA ILE A 137 5.02 -5.81 0.49
C ILE A 137 5.71 -6.87 1.35
N GLY A 138 5.12 -8.07 1.39
CA GLY A 138 5.66 -9.20 2.15
C GLY A 138 6.77 -9.95 1.41
N ASN A 139 7.54 -10.75 2.14
CA ASN A 139 8.44 -11.74 1.54
C ASN A 139 7.68 -12.81 0.75
N GLU A 140 8.41 -13.52 -0.10
CA GLU A 140 7.97 -14.66 -0.87
C GLU A 140 8.86 -15.87 -0.55
N ALA A 141 8.59 -17.03 -1.17
CA ALA A 141 9.30 -18.26 -0.85
C ALA A 141 10.83 -18.19 -1.09
N PHE A 142 11.29 -17.34 -2.03
CA PHE A 142 12.71 -17.24 -2.40
C PHE A 142 13.53 -16.29 -1.52
N ASP A 143 12.90 -15.31 -0.87
CA ASP A 143 13.55 -14.30 -0.02
C ASP A 143 13.20 -14.41 1.47
N ARG A 144 12.36 -15.39 1.86
CA ARG A 144 12.10 -15.70 3.26
C ARG A 144 13.41 -15.95 4.03
N GLY A 145 13.56 -15.27 5.17
CA GLY A 145 14.74 -15.38 6.04
C GLY A 145 15.93 -14.48 5.65
N TRP A 146 15.86 -13.72 4.54
CA TRP A 146 16.93 -12.79 4.15
C TRP A 146 16.49 -11.51 3.42
N GLY A 147 15.28 -11.48 2.88
CA GLY A 147 14.74 -10.40 2.06
C GLY A 147 14.28 -9.15 2.79
N CYS A 148 14.42 -9.05 4.12
CA CYS A 148 13.79 -7.97 4.90
C CYS A 148 14.20 -6.56 4.42
N GLY A 149 15.50 -6.25 4.34
CA GLY A 149 15.98 -4.97 3.81
C GLY A 149 15.49 -4.67 2.39
N TYR A 150 15.52 -5.68 1.52
CA TYR A 150 15.01 -5.58 0.15
C TYR A 150 13.51 -5.26 0.10
N ARG A 151 12.67 -5.92 0.91
CA ARG A 151 11.22 -5.67 0.94
C ARG A 151 10.87 -4.33 1.57
N ASN A 152 11.61 -3.88 2.59
CA ASN A 152 11.47 -2.53 3.14
C ASN A 152 11.84 -1.46 2.09
N PHE A 153 12.89 -1.69 1.29
CA PHE A 153 13.21 -0.87 0.13
C PHE A 153 12.07 -0.83 -0.92
N LEU A 154 11.43 -1.96 -1.24
CA LEU A 154 10.26 -1.97 -2.14
C LEU A 154 9.09 -1.18 -1.55
N MET A 155 8.80 -1.30 -0.25
CA MET A 155 7.74 -0.53 0.42
C MET A 155 8.03 0.98 0.39
N ALA A 156 9.28 1.38 0.60
CA ALA A 156 9.71 2.78 0.46
C ALA A 156 9.58 3.27 -1.00
N CYS A 157 10.04 2.50 -1.99
CA CYS A 157 9.88 2.84 -3.40
C CYS A 157 8.40 2.98 -3.79
N ALA A 158 7.53 2.08 -3.33
CA ALA A 158 6.10 2.15 -3.62
C ALA A 158 5.44 3.43 -3.04
N ALA A 159 5.89 3.91 -1.88
CA ALA A 159 5.46 5.19 -1.33
C ALA A 159 6.04 6.38 -2.12
N LEU A 160 7.35 6.39 -2.41
CA LEU A 160 8.05 7.44 -3.18
C LEU A 160 7.52 7.59 -4.62
N MET A 161 7.01 6.51 -5.22
CA MET A 161 6.42 6.52 -6.56
C MET A 161 4.89 6.77 -6.56
N SER A 162 4.27 6.92 -5.38
CA SER A 162 2.82 7.19 -5.23
C SER A 162 2.50 8.55 -4.59
N GLN A 163 3.50 9.23 -4.02
CA GLN A 163 3.38 10.60 -3.52
C GLN A 163 3.42 11.63 -4.66
N GLN A 164 2.79 12.78 -4.45
CA GLN A 164 2.56 13.81 -5.49
C GLN A 164 3.47 15.05 -5.36
N ILE A 165 4.38 15.06 -4.39
CA ILE A 165 5.20 16.22 -4.00
C ILE A 165 6.45 16.27 -4.88
N GLN A 166 7.23 15.18 -4.91
CA GLN A 166 8.46 15.04 -5.68
C GLN A 166 8.27 14.01 -6.79
N ASN A 167 7.45 14.35 -7.79
CA ASN A 167 7.07 13.43 -8.87
C ASN A 167 8.28 12.91 -9.68
N ILE A 168 9.38 13.68 -9.75
CA ILE A 168 10.62 13.29 -10.41
C ILE A 168 11.27 12.03 -9.81
N TYR A 169 11.03 11.73 -8.53
CA TYR A 169 11.50 10.50 -7.88
C TYR A 169 10.99 9.24 -8.59
N PHE A 170 9.84 9.30 -9.26
CA PHE A 170 9.33 8.19 -10.07
C PHE A 170 10.36 7.72 -11.09
N ALA A 171 10.87 8.64 -11.92
CA ALA A 171 11.77 8.32 -13.01
C ALA A 171 13.17 7.97 -12.50
N LEU A 172 13.59 8.61 -11.40
CA LEU A 172 14.83 8.28 -10.69
C LEU A 172 14.81 6.88 -10.05
N LEU A 173 13.66 6.24 -9.88
CA LEU A 173 13.54 4.86 -9.38
C LEU A 173 13.19 3.84 -10.47
N ASP A 174 12.54 4.24 -11.57
CA ASP A 174 12.04 3.35 -12.62
C ASP A 174 13.04 3.06 -13.77
N ASP A 175 13.90 4.02 -14.13
CA ASP A 175 14.95 3.85 -15.15
C ASP A 175 16.25 3.27 -14.57
N PRO A 176 17.10 2.52 -15.30
CA PRO A 176 16.83 1.84 -16.56
C PRO A 176 16.14 0.48 -16.33
N PHE A 177 15.87 0.14 -15.06
CA PHE A 177 15.00 -0.95 -14.66
C PHE A 177 14.43 -0.64 -13.25
N PRO A 178 13.16 -1.01 -12.98
CA PRO A 178 12.46 -0.61 -11.76
C PRO A 178 13.00 -1.29 -10.49
N PRO A 179 12.53 -0.89 -9.31
CA PRO A 179 12.82 -1.56 -8.05
C PRO A 179 12.52 -3.07 -8.12
N GLY A 180 13.18 -3.85 -7.27
CA GLY A 180 13.02 -5.29 -7.15
C GLY A 180 14.15 -5.86 -6.28
N VAL A 181 13.95 -7.01 -5.64
CA VAL A 181 14.98 -7.70 -4.83
C VAL A 181 16.25 -7.90 -5.65
N ARG A 182 16.13 -8.50 -6.84
CA ARG A 182 17.27 -8.75 -7.75
C ARG A 182 17.76 -7.50 -8.48
N ASN A 183 16.95 -6.45 -8.56
CA ASN A 183 17.34 -5.18 -9.18
C ASN A 183 18.11 -4.28 -8.21
N LEU A 184 17.76 -4.27 -6.92
CA LEU A 184 18.55 -3.60 -5.88
C LEU A 184 19.97 -4.17 -5.80
N GLN A 185 20.13 -5.50 -5.87
CA GLN A 185 21.45 -6.14 -5.95
C GLN A 185 22.29 -5.60 -7.12
N ARG A 186 21.66 -5.32 -8.27
CA ARG A 186 22.30 -4.71 -9.46
C ARG A 186 22.56 -3.20 -9.29
N TRP A 187 21.71 -2.46 -8.57
CA TRP A 187 21.93 -1.05 -8.26
C TRP A 187 23.13 -0.87 -7.32
N LEU A 188 23.24 -1.71 -6.29
CA LEU A 188 24.35 -1.68 -5.32
C LEU A 188 25.68 -2.02 -6.00
N GLU A 189 25.75 -3.12 -6.74
CA GLU A 189 26.95 -3.46 -7.51
C GLU A 189 27.31 -2.43 -8.60
N ALA A 190 26.39 -1.58 -9.04
CA ALA A 190 26.67 -0.46 -9.94
C ALA A 190 27.20 0.77 -9.15
N ALA A 191 26.61 1.09 -7.99
CA ALA A 191 27.07 2.14 -7.11
C ALA A 191 28.50 1.89 -6.62
N TRP A 192 28.82 0.66 -6.21
CA TRP A 192 30.15 0.26 -5.78
C TRP A 192 31.21 0.41 -6.88
N LYS A 193 30.88 0.07 -8.13
CA LYS A 193 31.76 0.26 -9.30
C LYS A 193 31.99 1.75 -9.63
N GLU A 194 31.03 2.61 -9.30
CA GLU A 194 31.14 4.06 -9.38
C GLU A 194 31.79 4.68 -8.11
N GLY A 195 32.28 3.85 -7.18
CA GLY A 195 33.03 4.27 -6.00
C GLY A 195 32.20 4.82 -4.83
N TYR A 196 30.90 4.49 -4.78
CA TYR A 196 30.10 4.69 -3.57
C TYR A 196 30.37 3.51 -2.62
N ASP A 197 30.38 3.76 -1.31
CA ASP A 197 30.25 2.75 -0.25
C ASP A 197 31.22 1.56 -0.40
N LEU A 198 32.51 1.88 -0.55
CA LEU A 198 33.57 0.87 -0.73
C LEU A 198 33.78 0.01 0.53
N GLU A 199 33.30 0.47 1.69
CA GLU A 199 33.33 -0.26 2.96
C GLU A 199 32.22 -1.31 3.01
N GLY A 200 30.95 -0.93 2.82
CA GLY A 200 29.84 -1.87 2.68
C GLY A 200 30.04 -2.83 1.51
N ALA A 201 30.62 -2.36 0.39
CA ALA A 201 31.02 -3.21 -0.72
C ALA A 201 32.02 -4.29 -0.32
N LYS A 202 33.04 -3.94 0.48
CA LYS A 202 34.08 -4.86 0.96
C LYS A 202 33.50 -5.91 1.91
N ASP A 203 32.68 -5.51 2.86
CA ASP A 203 32.07 -6.40 3.85
C ASP A 203 31.08 -7.38 3.19
N LEU A 204 30.31 -6.90 2.21
CA LEU A 204 29.45 -7.70 1.34
C LEU A 204 30.22 -8.35 0.17
N LYS A 205 31.54 -8.47 0.28
CA LYS A 205 32.45 -9.24 -0.60
C LYS A 205 32.35 -8.87 -2.08
N ASN A 206 31.98 -7.63 -2.36
CA ASN A 206 31.74 -7.02 -3.68
C ASN A 206 30.76 -7.81 -4.57
N ARG A 207 29.83 -8.58 -3.97
CA ARG A 207 28.82 -9.37 -4.70
C ARG A 207 27.51 -9.52 -3.94
N LEU A 208 26.42 -9.08 -4.57
CA LEU A 208 25.05 -9.35 -4.13
C LEU A 208 24.23 -10.07 -5.18
N VAL A 209 24.48 -9.89 -6.48
CA VAL A 209 23.68 -10.48 -7.54
C VAL A 209 23.76 -12.01 -7.48
N GLY A 210 22.60 -12.64 -7.30
CA GLY A 210 22.47 -14.09 -7.16
C GLY A 210 22.69 -14.62 -5.74
N THR A 211 23.07 -13.79 -4.77
CA THR A 211 23.22 -14.19 -3.36
C THR A 211 21.92 -14.07 -2.57
N SER A 212 21.89 -14.62 -1.36
CA SER A 212 20.85 -14.44 -0.35
C SER A 212 21.36 -13.65 0.87
N VAL A 213 22.29 -12.71 0.64
CA VAL A 213 22.95 -11.94 1.70
C VAL A 213 22.02 -10.85 2.22
N TRP A 214 21.97 -10.70 3.56
CA TRP A 214 21.25 -9.64 4.26
C TRP A 214 21.82 -8.27 3.89
N ILE A 215 20.95 -7.25 3.84
CA ILE A 215 21.35 -5.86 3.66
C ILE A 215 20.70 -4.97 4.70
N GLY A 216 21.44 -3.95 5.15
CA GLY A 216 21.03 -2.94 6.10
C GLY A 216 20.60 -1.62 5.45
N THR A 217 20.30 -0.64 6.30
CA THR A 217 19.94 0.72 5.86
C THR A 217 21.10 1.50 5.23
N GLY A 218 22.36 1.11 5.47
CA GLY A 218 23.55 1.62 4.77
C GLY A 218 23.45 1.40 3.26
N GLU A 219 23.31 0.15 2.81
CA GLU A 219 23.09 -0.18 1.40
C GLU A 219 21.85 0.53 0.83
N LEU A 220 20.78 0.68 1.61
CA LEU A 220 19.60 1.41 1.14
C LEU A 220 19.91 2.90 0.92
N TYR A 221 20.64 3.56 1.82
CA TYR A 221 21.16 4.92 1.63
C TYR A 221 22.05 5.00 0.39
N THR A 222 22.98 4.06 0.21
CA THR A 222 23.87 3.96 -0.95
C THR A 222 23.06 3.86 -2.25
N ALA A 223 22.03 3.00 -2.28
CA ALA A 223 21.15 2.85 -3.44
C ALA A 223 20.35 4.13 -3.73
N PHE A 224 19.64 4.70 -2.75
CA PHE A 224 18.85 5.92 -2.97
C PHE A 224 19.73 7.12 -3.34
N THR A 225 20.89 7.29 -2.70
CA THR A 225 21.86 8.35 -3.01
C THR A 225 22.44 8.17 -4.42
N PHE A 226 22.83 6.95 -4.82
CA PHE A 226 23.26 6.66 -6.19
C PHE A 226 22.17 6.99 -7.22
N ARG A 227 20.90 6.68 -6.90
CA ARG A 227 19.71 7.05 -7.70
C ARG A 227 19.37 8.54 -7.69
N GLY A 228 19.96 9.34 -6.80
CA GLY A 228 19.68 10.77 -6.66
C GLY A 228 18.44 11.12 -5.85
N VAL A 229 17.98 10.21 -4.98
CA VAL A 229 16.84 10.42 -4.07
C VAL A 229 17.36 10.86 -2.69
N PRO A 230 17.08 12.10 -2.25
CA PRO A 230 17.38 12.60 -0.92
C PRO A 230 16.87 11.72 0.23
N SER A 231 17.82 11.06 0.88
CA SER A 231 17.62 10.27 2.09
C SER A 231 18.75 10.51 3.08
N GLN A 232 18.54 10.17 4.35
CA GLN A 232 19.47 10.39 5.44
C GLN A 232 19.35 9.27 6.48
N LEU A 233 20.50 8.88 7.07
CA LEU A 233 20.59 7.91 8.15
C LEU A 233 20.67 8.61 9.52
N ILE A 234 20.08 7.98 10.54
CA ILE A 234 20.20 8.35 11.95
C ILE A 234 20.45 7.10 12.79
N ASP A 235 21.46 7.14 13.66
CA ASP A 235 21.85 6.04 14.56
C ASP A 235 21.46 6.35 16.01
N PHE A 236 20.82 5.40 16.67
CA PHE A 236 20.41 5.45 18.08
C PHE A 236 21.11 4.34 18.86
N GLU A 237 22.15 4.73 19.61
CA GLU A 237 22.95 3.85 20.47
C GLU A 237 22.37 3.87 21.89
N LEU A 238 21.35 3.05 22.12
CA LEU A 238 20.53 3.08 23.34
C LEU A 238 21.31 2.71 24.61
N SER A 239 22.43 2.00 24.48
CA SER A 239 23.39 1.69 25.55
C SER A 239 24.02 2.94 26.18
N THR A 240 24.11 4.04 25.42
CA THR A 240 24.66 5.33 25.87
C THR A 240 23.60 6.33 26.31
N SER A 241 22.31 5.98 26.21
CA SER A 241 21.21 6.91 26.51
C SER A 241 20.48 6.55 27.80
N GLU A 242 20.47 7.48 28.76
CA GLU A 242 19.67 7.39 30.00
C GLU A 242 18.16 7.22 29.71
N ARG A 243 17.69 7.78 28.59
CA ARG A 243 16.32 7.65 28.08
C ARG A 243 16.08 6.35 27.30
N GLY A 244 17.14 5.65 26.92
CA GLY A 244 17.12 4.45 26.09
C GLY A 244 16.21 4.61 24.86
N VAL A 245 15.36 3.61 24.62
CA VAL A 245 14.42 3.55 23.48
C VAL A 245 13.52 4.79 23.35
N GLN A 246 13.32 5.57 24.41
CA GLN A 246 12.46 6.75 24.37
C GLN A 246 13.04 7.87 23.49
N VAL A 247 14.36 7.93 23.27
CA VAL A 247 14.99 8.82 22.28
C VAL A 247 14.45 8.57 20.89
N MET A 248 14.59 7.33 20.42
CA MET A 248 14.15 6.93 19.09
C MET A 248 12.62 7.09 18.94
N ILE A 249 11.84 6.74 19.96
CA ILE A 249 10.38 6.89 19.93
C ILE A 249 9.97 8.37 19.86
N ASP A 250 10.63 9.27 20.60
CA ASP A 250 10.34 10.70 20.53
C ASP A 250 10.75 11.29 19.18
N TRP A 251 11.92 10.93 18.65
CA TRP A 251 12.34 11.35 17.30
C TRP A 251 11.35 10.92 16.21
N ILE A 252 10.83 9.68 16.28
CA ILE A 252 9.81 9.20 15.35
C ILE A 252 8.49 9.99 15.50
N VAL A 253 8.11 10.35 16.73
CA VAL A 253 6.93 11.21 16.97
C VAL A 253 7.12 12.58 16.35
N ASP A 254 8.28 13.22 16.53
CA ASP A 254 8.58 14.53 15.96
C ASP A 254 8.74 14.49 14.43
N TYR A 255 9.20 13.36 13.86
CA TYR A 255 9.19 13.16 12.41
C TYR A 255 7.76 13.22 11.85
N PHE A 256 6.79 12.55 12.48
CA PHE A 256 5.40 12.50 12.01
C PHE A 256 4.54 13.70 12.45
N SER A 257 4.84 14.29 13.60
CA SER A 257 4.09 15.37 14.25
C SER A 257 5.05 16.46 14.80
N PRO A 258 5.81 17.16 13.94
CA PRO A 258 6.83 18.10 14.38
C PRO A 258 6.25 19.23 15.24
N PRO A 259 6.94 19.67 16.30
CA PRO A 259 6.49 20.77 17.15
C PRO A 259 6.23 22.06 16.35
N SER A 260 4.96 22.45 16.29
CA SER A 260 4.45 23.73 15.76
C SER A 260 4.51 23.98 14.25
N SER A 261 3.51 23.48 13.51
CA SER A 261 2.98 24.15 12.30
C SER A 261 2.07 25.36 12.62
N ILE A 262 2.10 25.85 13.86
CA ILE A 262 1.15 26.82 14.44
C ILE A 262 1.18 28.19 13.75
N LYS A 263 2.29 28.57 13.10
CA LYS A 263 2.46 29.92 12.52
C LYS A 263 1.61 30.19 11.27
N GLN A 264 1.13 29.14 10.56
CA GLN A 264 0.21 29.25 9.42
C GLN A 264 -0.69 28.01 9.32
N SER A 265 -1.51 27.75 10.33
CA SER A 265 -2.51 26.66 10.26
C SER A 265 -3.64 27.03 9.29
N THR A 266 -3.76 26.30 8.18
CA THR A 266 -4.95 26.40 7.33
C THR A 266 -6.18 25.87 8.07
N VAL A 267 -7.39 26.21 7.63
CA VAL A 267 -8.65 25.62 8.16
C VAL A 267 -8.58 24.09 8.09
N THR A 268 -7.99 23.53 7.03
CA THR A 268 -7.73 22.09 6.88
C THR A 268 -6.77 21.52 7.93
N ASP A 269 -5.79 22.28 8.43
CA ASP A 269 -4.86 21.79 9.46
C ASP A 269 -5.47 21.85 10.86
N VAL A 270 -6.32 22.84 11.15
CA VAL A 270 -7.12 22.89 12.39
C VAL A 270 -8.08 21.68 12.43
N LEU A 271 -8.79 21.41 11.34
CA LEU A 271 -9.70 20.27 11.21
C LEU A 271 -8.96 18.91 11.25
N ARG A 272 -7.74 18.83 10.72
CA ARG A 272 -6.86 17.64 10.92
C ARG A 272 -6.45 17.50 12.38
N GLY A 273 -6.07 18.59 13.04
CA GLY A 273 -5.68 18.62 14.46
C GLY A 273 -6.74 18.03 15.37
N ALA A 274 -8.01 18.40 15.12
CA ALA A 274 -9.20 17.92 15.84
C ALA A 274 -9.54 16.44 15.59
N SER A 275 -8.98 15.78 14.57
CA SER A 275 -9.22 14.35 14.36
C SER A 275 -8.29 13.51 15.25
N PRO A 276 -8.80 12.53 16.02
CA PRO A 276 -7.95 11.69 16.88
C PRO A 276 -7.08 10.72 16.06
N VAL A 277 -7.39 10.49 14.78
CA VAL A 277 -6.62 9.60 13.90
C VAL A 277 -6.46 10.25 12.52
N ILE A 278 -5.22 10.58 12.16
CA ILE A 278 -4.85 11.23 10.89
C ILE A 278 -3.85 10.39 10.08
N THR A 279 -3.87 10.59 8.76
CA THR A 279 -2.75 10.26 7.85
C THR A 279 -2.09 11.56 7.40
N THR A 280 -0.80 11.47 7.05
CA THR A 280 0.05 12.62 6.71
C THR A 280 0.61 12.49 5.29
N GLY A 281 1.30 13.52 4.81
CA GLY A 281 2.12 13.44 3.59
C GLY A 281 3.53 12.87 3.83
N LYS A 282 3.87 12.48 5.07
CA LYS A 282 5.20 11.98 5.45
C LYS A 282 5.44 10.59 4.87
N MET A 283 6.66 10.31 4.45
CA MET A 283 7.04 8.97 4.02
C MET A 283 7.07 8.01 5.21
N PRO A 284 6.90 6.69 5.00
CA PRO A 284 7.26 5.73 6.02
C PRO A 284 8.78 5.73 6.24
N LEU A 285 9.21 5.35 7.45
CA LEU A 285 10.63 5.23 7.83
C LEU A 285 11.08 3.77 7.69
N ILE A 286 12.34 3.50 7.34
CA ILE A 286 12.90 2.15 7.47
C ILE A 286 13.69 2.08 8.77
N LEU A 287 13.31 1.14 9.64
CA LEU A 287 13.97 0.83 10.89
C LEU A 287 14.83 -0.43 10.72
N GLN A 288 16.12 -0.32 11.00
CA GLN A 288 17.07 -1.43 11.07
C GLN A 288 17.51 -1.64 12.51
N TYR A 289 17.67 -2.91 12.89
CA TYR A 289 18.38 -3.35 14.10
C TYR A 289 19.02 -4.72 13.84
N ASP A 290 19.82 -5.24 14.77
CA ASP A 290 20.45 -6.55 14.59
C ASP A 290 19.41 -7.67 14.33
N GLY A 291 19.55 -8.34 13.19
CA GLY A 291 18.75 -9.50 12.78
C GLY A 291 17.43 -9.22 12.05
N HIS A 292 16.96 -7.96 11.92
CA HIS A 292 15.77 -7.67 11.11
C HIS A 292 15.65 -6.17 10.74
N SER A 293 14.85 -5.89 9.70
CA SER A 293 14.36 -4.53 9.44
C SER A 293 12.87 -4.50 9.16
N GLN A 294 12.24 -3.36 9.47
CA GLN A 294 10.80 -3.13 9.39
C GLN A 294 10.52 -1.72 8.87
N THR A 295 9.34 -1.47 8.33
CA THR A 295 8.92 -0.15 7.85
C THR A 295 7.94 0.48 8.84
N ILE A 296 8.32 1.59 9.48
CA ILE A 296 7.42 2.36 10.38
C ILE A 296 6.45 3.17 9.53
N ILE A 297 5.15 2.91 9.73
CA ILE A 297 4.03 3.56 9.05
C ILE A 297 3.31 4.60 9.91
N GLY A 298 3.80 4.85 11.12
CA GLY A 298 3.26 5.85 12.04
C GLY A 298 3.41 5.46 13.51
N TYR A 299 2.62 6.11 14.36
CA TYR A 299 2.53 5.80 15.78
C TYR A 299 1.11 6.02 16.32
N GLU A 300 0.83 5.46 17.48
CA GLU A 300 -0.30 5.85 18.32
C GLU A 300 0.16 6.22 19.74
N VAL A 301 -0.66 7.02 20.42
CA VAL A 301 -0.60 7.27 21.86
C VAL A 301 -1.77 6.52 22.47
N ALA A 302 -1.51 5.58 23.36
CA ALA A 302 -2.53 4.86 24.12
C ALA A 302 -3.15 5.76 25.22
N LYS A 303 -4.28 5.37 25.80
CA LYS A 303 -4.99 6.17 26.82
C LYS A 303 -4.16 6.47 28.08
N ASN A 304 -3.16 5.64 28.40
CA ASN A 304 -2.23 5.86 29.50
C ASN A 304 -1.04 6.79 29.15
N GLY A 305 -0.93 7.25 27.89
CA GLY A 305 0.17 8.07 27.39
C GLY A 305 1.27 7.29 26.65
N ASP A 306 1.26 5.95 26.67
CA ASP A 306 2.30 5.14 26.02
C ASP A 306 2.30 5.36 24.50
N LYS A 307 3.50 5.57 23.94
CA LYS A 307 3.73 5.74 22.50
C LYS A 307 4.04 4.39 21.85
N ASN A 308 3.09 3.79 21.12
CA ASN A 308 3.33 2.55 20.36
C ASN A 308 3.66 2.87 18.89
N LEU A 309 4.75 2.31 18.37
CA LEU A 309 5.07 2.39 16.95
C LEU A 309 4.19 1.44 16.13
N LEU A 310 3.79 1.88 14.94
CA LEU A 310 3.00 1.11 13.99
C LEU A 310 3.86 0.78 12.76
N ILE A 311 3.90 -0.48 12.36
CA ILE A 311 4.84 -1.00 11.34
C ILE A 311 4.17 -1.88 10.28
N PHE A 312 4.78 -1.90 9.09
CA PHE A 312 4.76 -3.05 8.19
C PHE A 312 6.01 -3.90 8.46
N ASP A 313 5.82 -5.19 8.74
CA ASP A 313 6.90 -6.17 8.87
C ASP A 313 6.83 -7.14 7.67
N PRO A 314 7.85 -7.19 6.80
CA PRO A 314 7.81 -8.03 5.59
C PRO A 314 7.73 -9.54 5.89
N SER A 315 7.95 -9.96 7.14
CA SER A 315 7.79 -11.34 7.62
C SER A 315 6.46 -11.62 8.32
N LYS A 316 5.61 -10.61 8.55
CA LYS A 316 4.28 -10.74 9.17
C LYS A 316 3.20 -10.49 8.12
N HIS A 317 2.74 -11.54 7.44
CA HIS A 317 1.75 -11.42 6.37
C HIS A 317 0.33 -11.13 6.89
N PRO A 318 -0.45 -10.22 6.27
CA PRO A 318 -1.84 -9.96 6.64
C PRO A 318 -2.75 -11.16 6.33
N LYS A 319 -3.75 -11.40 7.19
CA LYS A 319 -4.81 -12.42 6.94
C LYS A 319 -5.46 -12.15 5.57
N SER A 320 -5.80 -13.18 4.79
CA SER A 320 -6.33 -12.99 3.42
C SER A 320 -7.62 -12.16 3.35
N SER A 321 -8.45 -12.20 4.40
CA SER A 321 -9.61 -11.31 4.56
C SER A 321 -9.21 -9.84 4.75
N MET A 322 -8.21 -9.57 5.59
CA MET A 322 -7.63 -8.24 5.81
C MET A 322 -7.09 -7.64 4.50
N ARG A 323 -6.35 -8.44 3.70
CA ARG A 323 -5.88 -8.02 2.37
C ARG A 323 -7.03 -7.71 1.41
N ARG A 324 -8.06 -8.58 1.32
CA ARG A 324 -9.22 -8.34 0.43
C ARG A 324 -10.00 -7.09 0.83
N ALA A 325 -10.25 -6.90 2.12
CA ALA A 325 -10.93 -5.71 2.66
C ALA A 325 -10.16 -4.41 2.37
N ALA A 326 -8.83 -4.44 2.51
CA ALA A 326 -7.98 -3.28 2.24
C ALA A 326 -7.97 -2.90 0.74
N ILE A 327 -7.97 -3.88 -0.16
CA ILE A 327 -8.06 -3.67 -1.61
C ILE A 327 -9.46 -3.20 -2.04
N ALA A 328 -10.52 -3.75 -1.44
CA ALA A 328 -11.91 -3.38 -1.74
C ALA A 328 -12.38 -2.08 -1.06
N GLY A 329 -11.59 -1.53 -0.13
CA GLY A 329 -11.79 -0.21 0.46
C GLY A 329 -12.84 -0.14 1.59
N PRO A 330 -13.09 1.06 2.14
CA PRO A 330 -13.83 1.25 3.40
C PRO A 330 -15.28 0.75 3.44
N SER A 331 -15.95 0.60 2.30
CA SER A 331 -17.30 0.05 2.20
C SER A 331 -17.35 -1.47 2.32
N SER A 332 -16.22 -2.15 2.15
CA SER A 332 -16.14 -3.62 2.17
C SER A 332 -16.02 -4.22 3.57
N PHE A 333 -15.92 -3.42 4.65
CA PHE A 333 -15.70 -3.97 5.99
C PHE A 333 -16.51 -3.29 7.10
N VAL A 334 -16.88 -4.12 8.07
CA VAL A 334 -17.59 -3.74 9.30
C VAL A 334 -16.80 -4.21 10.52
N TRP A 335 -17.14 -3.64 11.68
CA TRP A 335 -16.45 -3.89 12.94
C TRP A 335 -17.31 -4.73 13.87
N GLU A 336 -16.71 -5.69 14.58
CA GLU A 336 -17.43 -6.47 15.58
C GLU A 336 -18.02 -5.55 16.64
N GLN A 337 -19.35 -5.66 16.82
CA GLN A 337 -20.04 -5.04 17.93
C GLN A 337 -19.65 -5.77 19.21
N SER A 338 -19.42 -5.02 20.29
CA SER A 338 -19.14 -5.63 21.59
C SER A 338 -20.30 -6.55 21.99
N ARG A 339 -20.00 -7.78 22.41
CA ARG A 339 -21.02 -8.75 22.87
C ARG A 339 -21.73 -8.33 24.17
N THR A 340 -21.30 -7.22 24.78
CA THR A 340 -21.90 -6.55 25.94
C THR A 340 -23.22 -5.84 25.58
N ASN A 341 -24.23 -6.61 25.14
CA ASN A 341 -25.67 -6.37 25.29
C ASN A 341 -26.48 -7.44 24.51
N ARG A 342 -26.46 -8.68 25.01
CA ARG A 342 -27.40 -9.76 24.60
C ARG A 342 -28.20 -10.33 25.78
N VAL A 343 -28.51 -9.46 26.75
CA VAL A 343 -29.52 -9.67 27.78
C VAL A 343 -30.49 -8.49 27.65
N LEU A 344 -31.79 -8.72 27.92
CA LEU A 344 -32.91 -7.78 27.68
C LEU A 344 -33.26 -7.50 26.20
N GLN A 345 -33.77 -8.51 25.49
CA GLN A 345 -34.90 -8.28 24.57
C GLN A 345 -35.80 -9.52 24.38
N THR A 346 -36.28 -10.09 25.50
CA THR A 346 -37.32 -11.13 25.51
C THR A 346 -38.60 -10.56 26.16
N VAL A 347 -39.24 -9.60 25.50
CA VAL A 347 -40.52 -9.00 25.96
C VAL A 347 -41.60 -9.20 24.90
N LYS A 348 -42.30 -10.32 25.07
CA LYS A 348 -43.64 -10.69 24.56
C LYS A 348 -44.31 -9.70 23.59
N HIS A 349 -44.47 -10.11 22.33
CA HIS A 349 -45.61 -9.65 21.52
C HIS A 349 -46.92 -10.27 22.05
N PRO A 350 -48.03 -9.52 22.13
CA PRO A 350 -49.35 -10.07 22.40
C PRO A 350 -49.93 -10.69 21.12
N THR A 351 -50.21 -11.99 21.12
CA THR A 351 -50.94 -12.68 20.04
C THR A 351 -52.44 -12.69 20.34
N SER A 352 -53.23 -12.01 19.51
CA SER A 352 -54.69 -12.14 19.47
C SER A 352 -55.13 -13.20 18.45
N ASN A 353 -56.31 -13.78 18.68
CA ASN A 353 -57.00 -14.80 17.86
C ASN A 353 -56.31 -16.20 17.89
N GLY A 354 -57.03 -17.33 17.83
CA GLY A 354 -58.49 -17.52 17.75
C GLY A 354 -58.93 -18.96 18.08
N LEU A 355 -60.22 -19.14 18.35
CA LEU A 355 -60.86 -20.34 18.93
C LEU A 355 -60.82 -21.62 18.07
N SER A 356 -60.45 -22.76 18.69
CA SER A 356 -61.08 -24.09 18.50
C SER A 356 -60.45 -25.11 19.46
N SER A 357 -61.04 -26.24 19.88
CA SER A 357 -62.41 -26.68 20.18
C SER A 357 -62.29 -28.14 20.67
N MET A 358 -62.62 -28.40 21.95
CA MET A 358 -63.06 -29.67 22.55
C MET A 358 -62.54 -31.05 22.04
N ARG A 359 -61.90 -31.81 22.94
CA ARG A 359 -62.43 -33.11 23.46
C ARG A 359 -61.75 -33.57 24.77
N LYS A 360 -62.42 -34.46 25.51
CA LYS A 360 -62.04 -35.03 26.83
C LYS A 360 -61.46 -36.46 26.64
N ARG A 361 -60.40 -36.91 27.34
CA ARG A 361 -60.33 -37.57 28.69
C ARG A 361 -61.16 -38.87 28.80
N PRO A 362 -60.79 -39.91 29.62
CA PRO A 362 -59.69 -40.04 30.61
C PRO A 362 -58.50 -40.90 30.05
N SER A 363 -57.69 -41.78 30.69
CA SER A 363 -57.66 -42.49 32.00
C SER A 363 -56.24 -42.92 32.45
N SER A 364 -56.12 -43.55 33.63
CA SER A 364 -54.95 -44.25 34.25
C SER A 364 -55.38 -45.71 34.61
N PRO A 365 -54.70 -46.57 35.43
CA PRO A 365 -53.42 -46.44 36.19
C PRO A 365 -52.49 -47.70 36.28
N SER A 366 -51.32 -47.53 36.95
CA SER A 366 -50.58 -48.52 37.78
C SER A 366 -49.98 -49.80 37.11
N ASP A 367 -48.99 -50.52 37.69
CA ASP A 367 -48.33 -50.41 39.00
C ASP A 367 -46.81 -50.75 38.99
N SER A 368 -46.19 -50.77 40.18
CA SER A 368 -44.87 -51.28 40.60
C SER A 368 -44.38 -52.60 39.96
N GLY A 369 -43.07 -52.93 39.97
CA GLY A 369 -41.90 -52.16 40.43
C GLY A 369 -40.65 -53.02 40.71
N GLN A 370 -39.70 -52.46 41.47
CA GLN A 370 -38.52 -53.10 42.10
C GLN A 370 -37.29 -53.55 41.25
N ASN A 371 -36.16 -52.89 41.52
CA ASN A 371 -34.85 -53.48 41.87
C ASN A 371 -34.22 -54.60 41.02
N LYS A 372 -33.10 -54.26 40.36
CA LYS A 372 -31.77 -54.69 40.84
C LYS A 372 -30.63 -53.78 40.36
N ARG A 373 -29.42 -53.98 40.90
CA ARG A 373 -28.36 -52.97 41.05
C ARG A 373 -26.99 -53.50 40.61
N CYS A 374 -26.24 -52.66 39.88
CA CYS A 374 -24.78 -52.69 39.61
C CYS A 374 -24.12 -54.01 39.13
N LYS A 375 -23.34 -53.94 38.05
CA LYS A 375 -21.86 -53.79 38.01
C LYS A 375 -21.46 -53.51 36.53
N SER A 376 -20.49 -52.68 36.12
CA SER A 376 -19.24 -52.13 36.68
C SER A 376 -17.97 -52.96 36.42
N SER A 377 -17.39 -52.75 35.23
CA SER A 377 -15.94 -52.66 34.92
C SER A 377 -15.87 -52.00 33.51
N GLU A 378 -14.85 -51.25 33.07
CA GLU A 378 -13.39 -51.34 33.25
C GLU A 378 -12.83 -52.64 32.62
N SER A 379 -11.78 -52.62 31.79
CA SER A 379 -11.03 -51.50 31.19
C SER A 379 -10.44 -51.94 29.84
N ASP A 380 -9.87 -50.98 29.13
CA ASP A 380 -8.79 -51.06 28.11
C ASP A 380 -8.41 -52.42 27.51
N ASP A 381 -8.28 -52.47 26.17
CA ASP A 381 -6.98 -52.88 25.61
C ASP A 381 -6.71 -52.29 24.21
N GLU A 382 -5.43 -52.18 23.86
CA GLU A 382 -4.91 -51.51 22.66
C GLU A 382 -4.62 -52.50 21.53
N VAL A 383 -5.09 -52.23 20.29
CA VAL A 383 -4.58 -52.92 19.09
C VAL A 383 -4.40 -51.95 17.93
N ILE A 384 -3.15 -51.72 17.54
CA ILE A 384 -2.80 -51.09 16.27
C ILE A 384 -2.82 -52.16 15.17
N ILE A 385 -3.71 -52.00 14.19
CA ILE A 385 -3.60 -52.72 12.91
C ILE A 385 -3.43 -51.68 11.80
N VAL A 386 -2.31 -51.78 11.09
CA VAL A 386 -2.07 -51.05 9.84
C VAL A 386 -2.34 -52.01 8.69
N ASP A 387 -3.32 -51.70 7.86
CA ASP A 387 -3.33 -52.09 6.45
C ASP A 387 -3.84 -50.91 5.60
N GLY A 388 -3.50 -50.90 4.31
CA GLY A 388 -3.55 -49.71 3.47
C GLY A 388 -4.57 -49.74 2.33
N SER A 389 -4.31 -48.85 1.35
CA SER A 389 -5.01 -48.65 0.07
C SER A 389 -6.13 -47.60 0.04
N ASP A 390 -5.93 -46.61 -0.84
CA ASP A 390 -6.88 -45.89 -1.70
C ASP A 390 -8.26 -45.42 -1.16
N GLU A 391 -8.47 -44.08 -1.15
CA GLU A 391 -9.18 -43.41 -2.26
C GLU A 391 -9.10 -41.86 -2.19
N ARG A 392 -9.49 -41.17 -3.27
CA ARG A 392 -9.35 -39.71 -3.45
C ARG A 392 -10.68 -38.96 -3.36
N HIS A 393 -11.14 -38.64 -2.15
CA HIS A 393 -12.33 -37.78 -2.01
C HIS A 393 -12.07 -36.29 -2.26
N LYS A 394 -12.13 -35.92 -3.56
CA LYS A 394 -12.42 -34.55 -4.01
C LYS A 394 -13.78 -34.10 -3.47
N ASN A 395 -13.81 -33.28 -2.42
CA ASN A 395 -15.07 -32.67 -1.99
C ASN A 395 -15.38 -31.44 -2.86
N GLY A 396 -16.33 -31.58 -3.78
CA GLY A 396 -16.61 -30.59 -4.82
C GLY A 396 -17.38 -29.38 -4.30
N GLN A 397 -16.71 -28.23 -4.17
CA GLN A 397 -17.41 -26.96 -4.00
C GLN A 397 -18.22 -26.62 -5.26
N ARG A 398 -19.55 -26.79 -5.16
CA ARG A 398 -20.50 -26.19 -6.11
C ARG A 398 -20.36 -24.67 -6.07
N THR A 399 -19.67 -24.09 -7.05
CA THR A 399 -19.63 -22.64 -7.27
C THR A 399 -20.97 -22.17 -7.85
N SER A 400 -21.98 -22.04 -7.00
CA SER A 400 -23.18 -21.25 -7.32
C SER A 400 -22.76 -19.79 -7.42
N VAL A 401 -22.63 -19.28 -8.65
CA VAL A 401 -22.27 -17.87 -8.92
C VAL A 401 -23.48 -16.99 -8.58
N SER A 402 -23.61 -16.60 -7.32
CA SER A 402 -24.59 -15.60 -6.90
C SER A 402 -24.14 -14.21 -7.35
N SER A 403 -25.03 -13.50 -8.03
CA SER A 403 -24.75 -12.19 -8.62
C SER A 403 -24.63 -11.09 -7.56
N GLY A 404 -23.59 -10.27 -7.69
CA GLY A 404 -23.61 -8.86 -7.27
C GLY A 404 -23.51 -8.52 -5.77
N GLN A 405 -23.50 -9.47 -4.83
CA GLN A 405 -23.29 -9.13 -3.42
C GLN A 405 -21.83 -8.73 -3.13
N LEU A 406 -21.63 -7.48 -2.71
CA LEU A 406 -20.33 -6.97 -2.25
C LEU A 406 -19.89 -7.76 -1.01
N GLN A 407 -18.71 -8.40 -1.04
CA GLN A 407 -18.24 -9.22 0.08
C GLN A 407 -17.87 -8.35 1.29
N THR A 408 -18.76 -8.29 2.27
CA THR A 408 -18.50 -7.62 3.55
C THR A 408 -17.62 -8.48 4.47
N PHE A 409 -16.51 -7.91 4.94
CA PHE A 409 -15.61 -8.51 5.93
C PHE A 409 -15.88 -7.97 7.33
N THR A 410 -15.83 -8.83 8.34
CA THR A 410 -15.99 -8.43 9.75
C THR A 410 -14.66 -8.60 10.49
N PHE A 411 -14.28 -7.61 11.31
CA PHE A 411 -13.06 -7.63 12.12
C PHE A 411 -13.29 -7.04 13.53
N ASP A 412 -12.59 -7.54 14.56
CA ASP A 412 -12.40 -6.73 15.77
C ASP A 412 -11.30 -5.68 15.53
N PRO A 413 -11.50 -4.40 15.91
CA PRO A 413 -10.50 -3.34 15.75
C PRO A 413 -9.17 -3.61 16.45
N THR A 414 -9.19 -4.28 17.59
CA THR A 414 -8.02 -4.55 18.44
C THR A 414 -7.10 -5.55 17.75
N ASP A 415 -7.67 -6.58 17.11
CA ASP A 415 -6.96 -7.57 16.30
C ASP A 415 -6.23 -6.91 15.12
N VAL A 416 -6.89 -5.95 14.45
CA VAL A 416 -6.31 -5.17 13.36
C VAL A 416 -5.20 -4.25 13.87
N VAL A 417 -5.38 -3.50 14.96
CA VAL A 417 -4.32 -2.62 15.50
C VAL A 417 -3.13 -3.43 16.03
N ASN A 418 -3.36 -4.54 16.73
CA ASN A 418 -2.32 -5.46 17.20
C ASN A 418 -1.55 -6.16 16.07
N PHE A 419 -2.11 -6.20 14.85
CA PHE A 419 -1.36 -6.64 13.69
C PHE A 419 -0.24 -5.65 13.31
N PHE A 420 -0.43 -4.35 13.47
CA PHE A 420 0.58 -3.33 13.11
C PHE A 420 1.41 -2.80 14.27
N ARG A 421 0.99 -2.96 15.54
CA ARG A 421 1.80 -2.56 16.71
C ARG A 421 3.15 -3.29 16.76
N LEU A 422 4.24 -2.54 16.84
CA LEU A 422 5.55 -3.06 17.21
C LEU A 422 5.61 -3.25 18.74
N ASN A 423 6.02 -4.44 19.17
CA ASN A 423 6.13 -4.79 20.58
C ASN A 423 7.34 -4.09 21.23
N VAL A 424 7.10 -3.18 22.18
CA VAL A 424 8.14 -2.39 22.86
C VAL A 424 9.12 -3.27 23.65
N THR A 425 8.70 -4.45 24.14
CA THR A 425 9.59 -5.44 24.78
C THR A 425 10.54 -6.12 23.79
N LYS A 426 10.26 -6.09 22.48
CA LYS A 426 11.29 -6.40 21.46
C LYS A 426 12.27 -5.24 21.30
N LEU A 427 11.78 -4.00 21.32
CA LEU A 427 12.65 -2.82 21.18
C LEU A 427 13.70 -2.73 22.30
N LYS A 428 13.29 -2.99 23.55
CA LYS A 428 14.19 -2.99 24.73
C LYS A 428 15.23 -4.14 24.76
N ARG A 429 15.38 -4.94 23.70
CA ARG A 429 16.33 -6.07 23.62
C ARG A 429 17.52 -5.84 22.67
N LYS A 430 17.54 -4.74 21.93
CA LYS A 430 18.69 -4.33 21.10
C LYS A 430 19.20 -3.00 21.61
N GLN A 431 20.52 -2.80 21.53
CA GLN A 431 21.13 -1.52 21.89
C GLN A 431 21.16 -0.57 20.69
N ASP A 432 21.32 -1.10 19.48
CA ASP A 432 21.62 -0.29 18.31
C ASP A 432 20.47 -0.31 17.29
N TYR A 433 20.05 0.87 16.86
CA TYR A 433 19.05 1.08 15.82
C TYR A 433 19.53 2.10 14.81
N GLN A 434 19.26 1.85 13.53
CA GLN A 434 19.46 2.82 12.46
C GLN A 434 18.12 3.10 11.77
N ILE A 435 17.82 4.36 11.51
CA ILE A 435 16.65 4.80 10.74
C ILE A 435 17.10 5.45 9.44
N LEU A 436 16.56 4.97 8.31
CA LEU A 436 16.58 5.69 7.04
C LEU A 436 15.28 6.45 6.85
N TYR A 437 15.39 7.74 6.53
CA TYR A 437 14.25 8.60 6.18
C TYR A 437 14.53 9.42 4.91
N PHE A 438 13.46 9.89 4.28
CA PHE A 438 13.50 10.68 3.04
C PHE A 438 13.30 12.17 3.35
N LEU A 439 14.11 13.02 2.71
CA LEU A 439 14.09 14.47 2.94
C LEU A 439 12.96 15.17 2.18
N MET A 440 12.47 14.56 1.09
CA MET A 440 11.43 15.10 0.19
C MET A 440 11.78 16.45 -0.47
N THR A 441 13.07 16.80 -0.49
CA THR A 441 13.65 17.91 -1.26
C THR A 441 13.85 17.53 -2.72
N ASP A 442 14.32 18.47 -3.54
CA ASP A 442 14.69 18.19 -4.93
C ASP A 442 15.83 17.16 -5.01
N PRO A 443 15.91 16.38 -6.12
CA PRO A 443 16.94 15.36 -6.31
C PRO A 443 18.39 15.86 -6.17
N TRP A 444 19.26 15.00 -5.64
CA TRP A 444 20.69 15.30 -5.56
C TRP A 444 21.33 15.49 -6.95
N SER A 445 22.09 16.57 -7.12
CA SER A 445 22.94 16.79 -8.30
C SER A 445 24.02 15.71 -8.47
N VAL A 446 24.71 15.67 -9.62
CA VAL A 446 25.85 14.75 -9.84
C VAL A 446 26.97 15.00 -8.81
N GLU A 447 27.25 16.27 -8.54
CA GLU A 447 28.27 16.77 -7.62
C GLU A 447 27.87 16.44 -6.16
N GLU A 448 26.59 16.63 -5.84
CA GLU A 448 26.01 16.32 -4.54
C GLU A 448 26.02 14.84 -4.20
N ARG A 449 25.72 13.96 -5.16
CA ARG A 449 25.87 12.51 -4.98
C ARG A 449 27.35 12.13 -4.84
N SER A 450 28.24 12.76 -5.61
CA SER A 450 29.68 12.49 -5.52
C SER A 450 30.30 12.92 -4.18
N LYS A 451 29.71 13.88 -3.47
CA LYS A 451 30.06 14.25 -2.09
C LYS A 451 29.53 13.26 -1.04
N ARG A 452 28.55 12.43 -1.40
CA ARG A 452 27.85 11.45 -0.54
C ARG A 452 28.19 10.00 -0.94
N LYS A 453 29.43 9.78 -1.40
CA LYS A 453 29.98 8.45 -1.72
C LYS A 453 30.38 7.66 -0.48
N VAL A 454 30.73 8.32 0.62
CA VAL A 454 30.92 7.70 1.94
C VAL A 454 29.58 7.73 2.65
N VAL A 455 29.16 6.59 3.23
CA VAL A 455 27.94 6.49 4.03
C VAL A 455 28.16 7.19 5.36
N THR A 456 27.24 8.07 5.76
CA THR A 456 27.29 8.77 7.05
C THR A 456 25.91 8.89 7.67
N SER A 457 25.88 8.88 9.00
CA SER A 457 24.69 8.98 9.83
C SER A 457 24.74 10.21 10.74
N ILE A 458 23.58 10.62 11.25
CA ILE A 458 23.44 11.58 12.34
C ILE A 458 23.25 10.78 13.64
N ARG A 459 23.89 11.16 14.75
CA ARG A 459 23.59 10.53 16.05
C ARG A 459 22.26 11.05 16.58
N GLY A 460 21.32 10.16 16.88
CA GLY A 460 20.07 10.46 17.55
C GLY A 460 20.26 10.43 19.08
N CYS A 461 20.20 11.61 19.70
CA CYS A 461 20.42 11.84 21.13
C CYS A 461 19.11 12.14 21.88
#